data_AF-A0A0R2JCX6-F1
#
_entry.id   AF-A0A0R2JCX6-F1
#
_cell.length_a   1.000
_cell.length_b   1.000
_cell.length_c   1.000
_cell.angle_alpha   90.00
_cell.angle_beta   90.00
_cell.angle_gamma   90.00
#
_symmetry.space_group_name_H-M   'P 1'
#
loop_
_entity.id
_entity.type
_entity.pdbx_description
1 polymer ?
#
loop_
_entity_poly.entity_id
_entity_poly.type
_entity_poly.pdbx_seq_one_letter_code
_entity_poly.pdbx_strand_id
1 'polypeptide(L)'
;MDIIDQVKATLAPALAARGFLLWDVEYETMDSEMVLRTLIDREDGQISIDDLVELTDLVGELVDGIEPDPFPASYMLDVASPGAERSLKQVSDYQWALGKNIEIDLKQSIDGSSKLIGNLLETLTDGIIVEYAVKAKRQKLTITFDQIRAAKMALNQNRELVSDEDLAWAKNKLVQVKTYQKINGQKEFAGELVDFDEQKLVIVDEAGHTLEVPRDAIAKAKQVSI
;
A
#
# COMPACT_ATOMS: atom_id res chain seq x y z
N MET A 1 -8.17 -20.60 22.12
CA MET A 1 -8.35 -19.57 21.08
C MET A 1 -7.48 -18.41 21.52
N ASP A 2 -6.72 -17.82 20.61
CA ASP A 2 -5.86 -16.69 20.96
C ASP A 2 -6.70 -15.46 21.32
N ILE A 3 -6.17 -14.54 22.13
CA ILE A 3 -6.88 -13.33 22.58
C ILE A 3 -7.35 -12.53 21.36
N ILE A 4 -6.44 -12.35 20.39
CA ILE A 4 -6.69 -11.63 19.14
C ILE A 4 -7.85 -12.26 18.36
N ASP A 5 -7.88 -13.60 18.25
CA ASP A 5 -8.94 -14.31 17.53
C ASP A 5 -10.31 -14.12 18.19
N GLN A 6 -10.37 -14.14 19.53
CA GLN A 6 -11.63 -13.93 20.27
C GLN A 6 -12.15 -12.51 20.10
N VAL A 7 -11.27 -11.51 20.21
CA VAL A 7 -11.62 -10.11 19.99
C VAL A 7 -12.09 -9.91 18.55
N LYS A 8 -11.37 -10.45 17.55
CA LYS A 8 -11.79 -10.39 16.14
C LYS A 8 -13.17 -11.00 15.91
N ALA A 9 -13.43 -12.18 16.46
CA ALA A 9 -14.72 -12.87 16.33
C ALA A 9 -15.88 -12.08 16.96
N THR A 10 -15.61 -11.34 18.02
CA THR A 10 -16.61 -10.50 18.72
C THR A 10 -16.87 -9.20 17.97
N LEU A 11 -15.82 -8.51 17.55
CA LEU A 11 -15.91 -7.19 16.92
C LEU A 11 -16.40 -7.24 15.48
N ALA A 12 -15.91 -8.19 14.67
CA ALA A 12 -16.18 -8.25 13.23
C ALA A 12 -17.69 -8.18 12.86
N PRO A 13 -18.59 -8.98 13.45
CA PRO A 13 -20.02 -8.91 13.10
C PRO A 13 -20.68 -7.59 13.54
N ALA A 14 -20.29 -7.04 14.70
CA ALA A 14 -20.89 -5.82 15.23
C ALA A 14 -20.47 -4.58 14.44
N LEU A 15 -19.22 -4.55 13.95
CA LEU A 15 -18.68 -3.52 13.08
C LEU A 15 -19.29 -3.61 11.68
N ALA A 16 -19.36 -4.81 11.10
CA ALA A 16 -19.95 -5.03 9.78
C ALA A 16 -21.43 -4.60 9.72
N ALA A 17 -22.21 -4.85 10.78
CA ALA A 17 -23.60 -4.41 10.87
C ALA A 17 -23.79 -2.88 10.80
N ARG A 18 -22.73 -2.12 11.10
CA ARG A 18 -22.68 -0.65 11.07
C ARG A 18 -21.93 -0.10 9.85
N GLY A 19 -21.50 -0.97 8.93
CA GLY A 19 -20.78 -0.58 7.72
C GLY A 19 -19.28 -0.33 7.93
N PHE A 20 -18.71 -0.83 9.04
CA PHE A 20 -17.29 -0.76 9.32
C PHE A 20 -16.60 -2.11 9.04
N LEU A 21 -15.34 -2.04 8.64
CA LEU A 21 -14.46 -3.16 8.40
C LEU A 21 -13.46 -3.27 9.54
N LEU A 22 -13.42 -4.43 10.19
CA LEU A 22 -12.33 -4.74 11.12
C LEU A 22 -11.09 -5.10 10.30
N TRP A 23 -10.12 -4.19 10.29
CA TRP A 23 -8.89 -4.34 9.51
C TRP A 23 -7.88 -5.22 10.24
N ASP A 24 -7.60 -4.92 11.51
CA ASP A 24 -6.73 -5.74 12.33
C ASP A 24 -6.96 -5.56 13.82
N VAL A 25 -6.46 -6.50 14.60
CA VAL A 25 -6.40 -6.42 16.07
C VAL A 25 -5.01 -6.85 16.50
N GLU A 26 -4.35 -6.00 17.27
CA GLU A 26 -3.01 -6.22 17.81
C GLU A 26 -3.09 -6.11 19.34
N TYR A 27 -2.42 -7.03 20.04
CA TYR A 27 -2.31 -7.01 21.49
C TYR A 27 -0.83 -7.13 21.88
N GLU A 28 -0.21 -6.01 22.23
CA GLU A 28 1.25 -5.91 22.39
C GLU A 28 1.67 -5.05 23.58
N THR A 29 2.92 -5.20 24.03
CA THR A 29 3.51 -4.36 25.08
C THR A 29 4.10 -3.10 24.46
N MET A 30 3.63 -1.93 24.89
CA MET A 30 4.19 -0.63 24.52
C MET A 30 4.57 0.14 25.78
N ASP A 31 5.83 0.56 25.91
CA ASP A 31 6.35 1.30 27.07
C ASP A 31 6.02 0.71 28.45
N SER A 32 6.01 -0.63 28.54
CA SER A 32 5.66 -1.42 29.74
C SER A 32 4.16 -1.50 30.07
N GLU A 33 3.29 -1.03 29.19
CA GLU A 33 1.83 -1.18 29.29
C GLU A 33 1.31 -2.11 28.20
N MET A 34 0.24 -2.86 28.46
CA MET A 34 -0.45 -3.64 27.44
C MET A 34 -1.33 -2.71 26.61
N VAL A 35 -1.33 -2.88 25.29
CA VAL A 35 -2.17 -2.11 24.38
C VAL A 35 -2.97 -3.06 23.51
N LEU A 36 -4.28 -2.91 23.51
CA LEU A 36 -5.18 -3.54 22.55
C LEU A 36 -5.47 -2.52 21.44
N ARG A 37 -4.78 -2.65 20.31
CA ARG A 37 -5.02 -1.80 19.13
C ARG A 37 -6.01 -2.47 18.20
N THR A 38 -7.09 -1.77 17.88
CA THR A 38 -8.10 -2.21 16.93
C THR A 38 -8.08 -1.27 15.73
N LEU A 39 -7.68 -1.79 14.58
CA LEU A 39 -7.68 -1.05 13.32
C LEU A 39 -9.02 -1.24 12.62
N ILE A 40 -9.75 -0.15 12.43
CA ILE A 40 -11.08 -0.14 11.83
C ILE A 40 -11.08 0.81 10.64
N ASP A 41 -11.73 0.40 9.56
CA ASP A 41 -11.88 1.22 8.37
C ASP A 41 -13.30 1.12 7.80
N ARG A 42 -13.53 1.78 6.67
CA ARG A 42 -14.76 1.69 5.88
C ARG A 42 -14.45 1.19 4.49
N GLU A 43 -15.48 0.75 3.77
CA GLU A 43 -15.31 0.28 2.38
C GLU A 43 -14.70 1.35 1.47
N ASP A 44 -15.02 2.63 1.70
CA ASP A 44 -14.49 3.77 0.96
C ASP A 44 -13.14 4.30 1.50
N GLY A 45 -12.66 3.75 2.62
CA GLY A 45 -11.42 4.15 3.27
C GLY A 45 -11.47 5.51 3.98
N GLN A 46 -12.66 6.11 4.15
CA GLN A 46 -12.83 7.44 4.74
C GLN A 46 -13.47 7.34 6.12
N ILE A 47 -12.63 7.29 7.15
CA ILE A 47 -13.06 7.30 8.55
C ILE A 47 -12.81 8.67 9.17
N SER A 48 -13.84 9.22 9.83
CA SER A 48 -13.76 10.52 10.51
C SER A 48 -13.32 10.38 11.96
N ILE A 49 -12.95 11.50 12.59
CA ILE A 49 -12.61 11.51 14.03
C ILE A 49 -13.84 11.15 14.88
N ASP A 50 -15.03 11.62 14.49
CA ASP A 50 -16.27 11.33 15.21
C ASP A 50 -16.61 9.83 15.14
N ASP A 51 -16.38 9.19 13.98
CA ASP A 51 -16.52 7.73 13.84
C ASP A 51 -15.57 6.99 14.81
N LEU A 52 -14.31 7.43 14.92
CA LEU A 52 -13.34 6.80 15.84
C LEU A 52 -13.75 6.92 17.31
N VAL A 53 -14.36 8.04 17.70
CA VAL A 53 -14.86 8.22 19.08
C VAL A 53 -16.00 7.24 19.35
N GLU A 54 -17.00 7.16 18.46
CA GLU A 54 -18.11 6.21 18.60
C GLU A 54 -17.61 4.76 18.63
N LEU A 55 -16.66 4.43 17.76
CA LEU A 55 -16.06 3.10 17.69
C LEU A 55 -15.25 2.76 18.94
N THR A 56 -14.59 3.75 19.57
CA THR A 56 -13.84 3.51 20.82
C THR A 56 -14.77 3.04 21.92
N ASP A 57 -15.91 3.71 22.12
CA ASP A 57 -16.91 3.32 23.12
C ASP A 57 -17.50 1.94 22.78
N LEU A 58 -17.90 1.73 21.52
CA LEU A 58 -18.47 0.46 21.06
C LEU A 58 -17.51 -0.72 21.24
N VAL A 59 -16.24 -0.55 20.84
CA VAL A 59 -15.23 -1.61 20.96
C VAL A 59 -14.98 -1.93 22.43
N GLY A 60 -14.86 -0.92 23.29
CA GLY A 60 -14.72 -1.11 24.74
C GLY A 60 -15.85 -1.96 25.31
N GLU A 61 -17.10 -1.57 25.04
CA GLU A 61 -18.29 -2.32 25.52
C GLU A 61 -18.31 -3.78 25.04
N LEU A 62 -17.96 -4.02 23.77
CA LEU A 62 -17.97 -5.37 23.19
C LEU A 62 -16.86 -6.24 23.76
N VAL A 63 -15.67 -5.66 23.96
CA VAL A 63 -14.50 -6.38 24.48
C VAL A 63 -14.68 -6.71 25.96
N ASP A 64 -15.20 -5.78 26.76
CA ASP A 64 -15.52 -6.00 28.18
C ASP A 64 -16.60 -7.07 28.39
N GLY A 65 -17.45 -7.28 27.38
CA GLY A 65 -18.50 -8.31 27.39
C GLY A 65 -18.03 -9.73 27.03
N ILE A 66 -16.75 -9.94 26.71
CA ILE A 66 -16.24 -11.27 26.34
C ILE A 66 -16.13 -12.14 27.61
N GLU A 67 -16.83 -13.28 27.63
CA GLU A 67 -16.74 -14.26 28.71
C GLU A 67 -16.24 -15.63 28.22
N PRO A 68 -15.24 -16.24 28.90
CA PRO A 68 -14.44 -15.68 29.99
C PRO A 68 -13.50 -14.56 29.53
N ASP A 69 -13.16 -13.64 30.42
CA ASP A 69 -12.23 -12.54 30.14
C ASP A 69 -10.89 -13.10 29.61
N PRO A 70 -10.51 -12.77 28.35
CA PRO A 70 -9.29 -13.29 27.75
C PRO A 70 -8.03 -12.53 28.18
N PHE A 71 -8.15 -11.37 28.83
CA PHE A 71 -7.03 -10.48 29.12
C PHE A 71 -6.34 -10.84 30.43
N PRO A 72 -5.04 -11.17 30.43
CA PRO A 72 -4.31 -11.54 31.64
C PRO A 72 -3.96 -10.35 32.54
N ALA A 73 -4.02 -9.12 32.02
CA ALA A 73 -3.66 -7.89 32.71
C ALA A 73 -4.44 -6.70 32.14
N SER A 74 -4.44 -5.58 32.87
CA SER A 74 -5.00 -4.32 32.38
C SER A 74 -4.28 -3.85 31.12
N TYR A 75 -5.03 -3.27 30.20
CA TYR A 75 -4.53 -2.75 28.93
C TYR A 75 -5.15 -1.38 28.62
N MET A 76 -4.51 -0.66 27.70
CA MET A 76 -5.05 0.54 27.08
C MET A 76 -5.71 0.16 25.75
N LEU A 77 -6.95 0.60 25.54
CA LEU A 77 -7.63 0.45 24.27
C LEU A 77 -7.21 1.58 23.32
N ASP A 78 -6.78 1.22 22.11
CA ASP A 78 -6.44 2.13 21.02
C ASP A 78 -7.27 1.78 19.79
N VAL A 79 -8.16 2.66 19.35
CA VAL A 79 -8.99 2.45 18.16
C VAL A 79 -8.59 3.47 17.10
N ALA A 80 -8.12 2.96 15.96
CA ALA A 80 -7.53 3.80 14.92
C ALA A 80 -7.86 3.28 13.53
N SER A 81 -7.63 4.11 12.52
CA SER A 81 -7.61 3.67 11.13
C SER A 81 -6.27 2.98 10.79
N PRO A 82 -6.23 2.03 9.84
CA PRO A 82 -4.98 1.39 9.39
C PRO A 82 -4.01 2.32 8.64
N GLY A 83 -4.36 3.60 8.47
CA GLY A 83 -3.55 4.60 7.78
C GLY A 83 -3.56 4.46 6.26
N ALA A 84 -2.69 5.20 5.57
CA ALA A 84 -2.69 5.26 4.10
C ALA A 84 -2.18 3.97 3.44
N GLU A 85 -1.27 3.26 4.10
CA GLU A 85 -0.62 2.06 3.56
C GLU A 85 -1.42 0.79 3.72
N ARG A 86 -2.39 0.69 4.65
CA ARG A 86 -3.33 -0.45 4.76
C ARG A 86 -2.70 -1.83 4.49
N SER A 87 -2.10 -2.43 5.51
CA SER A 87 -1.50 -3.76 5.42
C SER A 87 -2.53 -4.82 5.00
N LEU A 88 -2.20 -5.66 4.01
CA LEU A 88 -3.06 -6.73 3.50
C LEU A 88 -2.60 -8.07 4.09
N LYS A 89 -3.30 -8.57 5.10
CA LYS A 89 -2.93 -9.78 5.86
C LYS A 89 -3.87 -10.96 5.57
N GLN A 90 -5.15 -10.70 5.38
CA GLN A 90 -6.21 -11.71 5.18
C GLN A 90 -6.87 -11.57 3.81
N VAL A 91 -7.55 -12.62 3.34
CA VAL A 91 -8.16 -12.67 2.00
C VAL A 91 -9.14 -11.52 1.75
N SER A 92 -9.92 -11.13 2.77
CA SER A 92 -10.84 -9.99 2.70
C SER A 92 -10.14 -8.67 2.40
N ASP A 93 -8.91 -8.47 2.88
CA ASP A 93 -8.15 -7.24 2.61
C ASP A 93 -7.77 -7.16 1.13
N TYR A 94 -7.35 -8.29 0.55
CA TYR A 94 -7.06 -8.38 -0.89
C TYR A 94 -8.33 -8.20 -1.74
N GLN A 95 -9.47 -8.73 -1.29
CA GLN A 95 -10.75 -8.49 -1.95
C GLN A 95 -11.13 -7.01 -1.95
N TRP A 96 -10.94 -6.32 -0.83
CA TRP A 96 -11.12 -4.88 -0.72
C TRP A 96 -10.13 -4.10 -1.60
N ALA A 97 -8.93 -4.63 -1.81
CA ALA A 97 -7.88 -4.04 -2.63
C ALA A 97 -8.00 -4.32 -4.13
N LEU A 98 -9.03 -5.06 -4.59
CA LEU A 98 -9.24 -5.34 -6.02
C LEU A 98 -9.31 -4.05 -6.84
N GLY A 99 -8.55 -4.02 -7.94
CA GLY A 99 -8.42 -2.86 -8.82
C GLY A 99 -7.58 -1.70 -8.25
N LYS A 100 -6.94 -1.88 -7.09
CA LYS A 100 -6.04 -0.89 -6.48
C LYS A 100 -4.58 -1.32 -6.64
N ASN A 101 -3.68 -0.35 -6.57
CA ASN A 101 -2.25 -0.61 -6.56
C ASN A 101 -1.77 -1.04 -5.17
N ILE A 102 -0.99 -2.11 -5.11
CA ILE A 102 -0.45 -2.71 -3.90
C ILE A 102 1.07 -2.88 -4.01
N GLU A 103 1.78 -2.68 -2.89
CA GLU A 103 3.18 -3.06 -2.74
C GLU A 103 3.23 -4.45 -2.10
N ILE A 104 3.96 -5.36 -2.74
CA ILE A 104 4.17 -6.74 -2.31
C ILE A 104 5.65 -6.93 -2.04
N ASP A 105 5.99 -7.32 -0.81
CA ASP A 105 7.29 -7.87 -0.45
C ASP A 105 7.22 -9.40 -0.56
N LEU A 106 8.08 -9.96 -1.40
CA LEU A 106 8.15 -11.36 -1.74
C LEU A 106 9.22 -12.05 -0.87
N LYS A 107 8.94 -13.29 -0.46
CA LYS A 107 9.93 -14.11 0.27
C LYS A 107 11.14 -14.47 -0.60
N GLN A 108 10.94 -14.56 -1.92
CA GLN A 108 11.97 -14.83 -2.91
C GLN A 108 11.85 -13.84 -4.06
N SER A 109 13.00 -13.35 -4.55
CA SER A 109 13.01 -12.39 -5.64
C SER A 109 12.44 -12.98 -6.92
N ILE A 110 11.57 -12.23 -7.59
CA ILE A 110 11.07 -12.50 -8.94
C ILE A 110 11.65 -11.43 -9.85
N ASP A 111 12.22 -11.82 -10.99
CA ASP A 111 12.91 -10.91 -11.93
C ASP A 111 14.00 -10.02 -11.28
N GLY A 112 14.66 -10.53 -10.24
CA GLY A 112 15.74 -9.82 -9.55
C GLY A 112 15.27 -8.81 -8.49
N SER A 113 13.96 -8.66 -8.26
CA SER A 113 13.42 -7.82 -7.19
C SER A 113 12.61 -8.65 -6.18
N SER A 114 12.83 -8.40 -4.88
CA SER A 114 11.95 -8.93 -3.82
C SER A 114 10.74 -8.04 -3.57
N LYS A 115 10.71 -6.83 -4.14
CA LYS A 115 9.58 -5.91 -4.03
C LYS A 115 8.91 -5.69 -5.37
N LEU A 116 7.60 -5.72 -5.38
CA LEU A 116 6.78 -5.53 -6.56
C LEU A 116 5.66 -4.55 -6.23
N ILE A 117 5.44 -3.58 -7.12
CA ILE A 117 4.31 -2.66 -7.05
C ILE A 117 3.48 -2.89 -8.31
N GLY A 118 2.18 -3.09 -8.15
CA GLY A 118 1.31 -3.42 -9.27
C GLY A 118 -0.16 -3.36 -8.92
N ASN A 119 -0.98 -3.31 -9.96
CA ASN A 119 -2.43 -3.30 -9.82
C ASN A 119 -2.94 -4.72 -9.52
N LEU A 120 -3.69 -4.88 -8.43
CA LEU A 120 -4.33 -6.14 -8.08
C LEU A 120 -5.53 -6.39 -8.99
N LEU A 121 -5.44 -7.41 -9.85
CA LEU A 121 -6.49 -7.72 -10.82
C LEU A 121 -7.50 -8.73 -10.29
N GLU A 122 -7.02 -9.74 -9.55
CA GLU A 122 -7.85 -10.86 -9.13
C GLU A 122 -7.33 -11.48 -7.84
N THR A 123 -8.25 -11.93 -6.99
CA THR A 123 -7.98 -12.78 -5.83
C THR A 123 -8.36 -14.22 -6.16
N LEU A 124 -7.43 -15.14 -5.95
CA LEU A 124 -7.62 -16.58 -6.11
C LEU A 124 -7.76 -17.23 -4.74
N THR A 125 -8.07 -18.54 -4.72
CA THR A 125 -8.15 -19.31 -3.46
C THR A 125 -6.81 -19.35 -2.71
N ASP A 126 -5.70 -19.43 -3.43
CA ASP A 126 -4.34 -19.62 -2.88
C ASP A 126 -3.37 -18.49 -3.24
N GLY A 127 -3.85 -17.38 -3.80
CA GLY A 127 -3.00 -16.28 -4.22
C GLY A 127 -3.73 -15.14 -4.88
N ILE A 128 -2.98 -14.36 -5.65
CA ILE A 128 -3.46 -13.17 -6.35
C ILE A 128 -2.85 -13.08 -7.75
N ILE A 129 -3.53 -12.35 -8.64
CA ILE A 129 -2.99 -11.95 -9.95
C ILE A 129 -2.76 -10.45 -9.93
N VAL A 130 -1.52 -10.03 -10.17
CA VAL A 130 -1.12 -8.62 -10.26
C VAL A 130 -0.63 -8.27 -11.64
N GLU A 131 -1.00 -7.09 -12.12
CA GLU A 131 -0.38 -6.46 -13.29
C GLU A 131 0.71 -5.51 -12.82
N TYR A 132 1.93 -5.73 -13.29
CA TYR A 132 3.10 -4.90 -12.97
C TYR A 132 3.92 -4.62 -14.21
N ALA A 133 4.73 -3.56 -14.15
CA ALA A 133 5.59 -3.16 -15.25
C ALA A 133 7.02 -3.67 -15.04
N VAL A 134 7.59 -4.28 -16.08
CA VAL A 134 9.02 -4.62 -16.17
C VAL A 134 9.53 -4.19 -17.53
N LYS A 135 10.61 -3.40 -17.58
CA LYS A 135 11.21 -2.93 -18.84
C LYS A 135 10.19 -2.24 -19.76
N ALA A 136 9.40 -1.33 -19.20
CA ALA A 136 8.27 -0.64 -19.84
C ALA A 136 7.17 -1.54 -20.45
N LYS A 137 7.12 -2.84 -20.13
CA LYS A 137 6.06 -3.76 -20.57
C LYS A 137 5.20 -4.19 -19.39
N ARG A 138 3.88 -4.14 -19.58
CA ARG A 138 2.92 -4.71 -18.65
C ARG A 138 2.93 -6.22 -18.76
N GLN A 139 3.01 -6.88 -17.63
CA GLN A 139 2.83 -8.32 -17.53
C GLN A 139 2.02 -8.68 -16.30
N LYS A 140 1.34 -9.82 -16.39
CA LYS A 140 0.58 -10.39 -15.29
C LYS A 140 1.43 -11.43 -14.59
N LEU A 141 1.41 -11.40 -13.27
CA LEU A 141 2.07 -12.38 -12.43
C LEU A 141 1.06 -12.94 -11.44
N THR A 142 0.99 -14.26 -11.38
CA THR A 142 0.29 -14.99 -10.33
C THR A 142 1.26 -15.21 -9.18
N ILE A 143 0.87 -14.79 -7.98
CA ILE A 143 1.67 -14.90 -6.76
C ILE A 143 0.83 -15.66 -5.73
N THR A 144 1.33 -16.77 -5.21
CA THR A 144 0.64 -17.48 -4.13
C THR A 144 0.84 -16.77 -2.80
N PHE A 145 -0.10 -16.90 -1.85
CA PHE A 145 0.04 -16.27 -0.53
C PHE A 145 1.32 -16.73 0.20
N ASP A 146 1.78 -17.96 -0.05
CA ASP A 146 3.03 -18.47 0.50
C ASP A 146 4.27 -17.74 -0.02
N GLN A 147 4.22 -17.13 -1.21
CA GLN A 147 5.31 -16.34 -1.76
C GLN A 147 5.35 -14.92 -1.18
N ILE A 148 4.25 -14.44 -0.62
CA ILE A 148 4.12 -13.10 -0.06
C ILE A 148 4.68 -13.09 1.37
N ARG A 149 5.67 -12.23 1.61
CA ARG A 149 6.17 -11.94 2.96
C ARG A 149 5.29 -10.91 3.65
N ALA A 150 4.93 -9.85 2.92
CA ALA A 150 4.01 -8.82 3.36
C ALA A 150 3.40 -8.14 2.14
N ALA A 151 2.18 -7.64 2.26
CA ALA A 151 1.59 -6.77 1.26
C ALA A 151 0.87 -5.61 1.94
N LYS A 152 0.76 -4.51 1.23
CA LYS A 152 0.12 -3.27 1.70
C LYS A 152 -0.39 -2.48 0.49
N MET A 153 -1.35 -1.59 0.69
CA MET A 153 -1.63 -0.57 -0.31
C MET A 153 -0.36 0.20 -0.68
N ALA A 154 -0.13 0.35 -1.97
CA ALA A 154 0.93 1.21 -2.43
C ALA A 154 0.52 2.65 -2.09
N LEU A 155 1.33 3.34 -1.28
CA LEU A 155 1.23 4.79 -1.21
C LEU A 155 1.34 5.32 -2.64
N ASN A 156 0.39 6.16 -3.03
CA ASN A 156 0.51 6.98 -4.23
C ASN A 156 1.63 8.00 -4.01
N GLN A 157 2.87 7.52 -4.03
CA GLN A 157 4.05 8.33 -4.10
C GLN A 157 4.13 8.81 -5.54
N ASN A 158 3.37 9.86 -5.88
CA ASN A 158 3.88 10.81 -6.86
C ASN A 158 5.13 11.47 -6.24
N ARG A 159 6.21 10.68 -6.04
CA ARG A 159 7.46 11.17 -5.48
C ARG A 159 8.04 12.10 -6.50
N GLU A 160 8.05 13.39 -6.18
CA GLU A 160 8.67 14.38 -7.03
C GLU A 160 10.18 14.11 -7.07
N LEU A 161 10.72 14.05 -8.27
CA LEU A 161 12.13 13.73 -8.51
C LEU A 161 12.88 15.05 -8.66
N VAL A 162 13.26 15.63 -7.53
CA VAL A 162 13.92 16.95 -7.49
C VAL A 162 15.42 16.79 -7.35
N SER A 163 15.85 15.92 -6.43
CA SER A 163 17.26 15.68 -6.13
C SER A 163 17.84 14.51 -6.92
N ASP A 164 19.18 14.45 -6.97
CA ASP A 164 19.88 13.30 -7.53
C ASP A 164 19.62 12.01 -6.74
N GLU A 165 19.38 12.12 -5.42
CA GLU A 165 18.98 10.97 -4.60
C GLU A 165 17.61 10.43 -5.02
N ASP A 166 16.66 11.31 -5.35
CA ASP A 166 15.35 10.91 -5.87
C ASP A 166 15.48 10.22 -7.24
N LEU A 167 16.31 10.77 -8.12
CA LEU A 167 16.58 10.21 -9.45
C LEU A 167 17.31 8.86 -9.37
N ALA A 168 18.28 8.73 -8.46
CA ALA A 168 18.95 7.46 -8.16
C ALA A 168 17.96 6.42 -7.67
N TRP A 169 17.06 6.79 -6.75
CA TRP A 169 15.99 5.93 -6.28
C TRP A 169 14.99 5.57 -7.39
N ALA A 170 14.75 6.47 -8.34
CA ALA A 170 13.83 6.28 -9.47
C ALA A 170 14.45 5.50 -10.64
N LYS A 171 15.75 5.15 -10.59
CA LYS A 171 16.40 4.38 -11.65
C LYS A 171 15.69 3.04 -11.86
N ASN A 172 15.42 2.72 -13.12
CA ASN A 172 14.62 1.58 -13.60
C ASN A 172 13.14 1.61 -13.18
N LYS A 173 12.61 2.77 -12.77
CA LYS A 173 11.17 2.96 -12.47
C LYS A 173 10.51 3.84 -13.52
N LEU A 174 9.19 3.71 -13.63
CA LEU A 174 8.39 4.59 -14.49
C LEU A 174 8.32 5.99 -13.90
N VAL A 175 8.63 6.97 -14.74
CA VAL A 175 8.58 8.39 -14.41
C VAL A 175 7.75 9.13 -15.44
N GLN A 176 7.12 10.21 -15.00
CA GLN A 176 6.54 11.21 -15.88
C GLN A 176 7.33 12.50 -15.70
N VAL A 177 7.85 13.02 -16.81
CA VAL A 177 8.58 14.27 -16.86
C VAL A 177 7.83 15.26 -17.74
N LYS A 178 7.45 16.37 -17.15
CA LYS A 178 6.81 17.50 -17.82
C LYS A 178 7.83 18.63 -17.96
N THR A 179 7.89 19.23 -19.14
CA THR A 179 8.80 20.32 -19.44
C THR A 179 8.07 21.66 -19.59
N TYR A 180 8.77 22.77 -19.36
CA TYR A 180 8.22 24.12 -19.58
C TYR A 180 7.94 24.38 -21.06
N GLN A 181 8.86 23.93 -21.91
CA GLN A 181 8.84 24.12 -23.36
C GLN A 181 8.75 22.80 -24.12
N LYS A 182 8.26 22.86 -25.35
CA LYS A 182 8.18 21.67 -26.22
C LYS A 182 9.59 21.23 -26.60
N ILE A 183 9.86 19.95 -26.44
CA ILE A 183 11.03 19.27 -26.99
C ILE A 183 10.50 18.30 -28.03
N ASN A 184 10.93 18.41 -29.28
CA ASN A 184 10.44 17.60 -30.39
C ASN A 184 8.90 17.58 -30.53
N GLY A 185 8.24 18.71 -30.21
CA GLY A 185 6.79 18.88 -30.32
C GLY A 185 5.98 18.43 -29.10
N GLN A 186 6.60 17.76 -28.13
CA GLN A 186 5.96 17.23 -26.91
C GLN A 186 6.44 17.97 -25.66
N LYS A 187 5.60 18.05 -24.62
CA LYS A 187 5.95 18.64 -23.31
C LYS A 187 5.86 17.65 -22.15
N GLU A 188 5.45 16.42 -22.44
CA GLU A 188 5.23 15.38 -21.46
C GLU A 188 5.88 14.12 -21.99
N PHE A 189 6.75 13.54 -21.19
CA PHE A 189 7.53 12.36 -21.46
C PHE A 189 7.22 11.35 -20.37
N ALA A 190 6.93 10.12 -20.74
CA ALA A 190 6.64 9.04 -19.81
C ALA A 190 7.40 7.79 -20.23
N GLY A 191 7.99 7.10 -19.27
CA GLY A 191 8.78 5.91 -19.53
C GLY A 191 9.67 5.54 -18.35
N GLU A 192 10.53 4.56 -18.55
CA GLU A 192 11.48 4.09 -17.54
C GLU A 192 12.70 5.01 -17.46
N LEU A 193 13.02 5.53 -16.27
CA LEU A 193 14.25 6.30 -16.05
C LEU A 193 15.45 5.35 -16.05
N VAL A 194 16.18 5.28 -17.16
CA VAL A 194 17.33 4.36 -17.31
C VAL A 194 18.64 5.02 -16.91
N ASP A 195 18.74 6.35 -17.00
CA ASP A 195 19.94 7.09 -16.58
C ASP A 195 19.66 8.57 -16.30
N PHE A 196 20.58 9.24 -15.62
CA PHE A 196 20.56 10.68 -15.40
C PHE A 196 21.97 11.22 -15.13
N ASP A 197 22.18 12.49 -15.45
CA ASP A 197 23.38 13.24 -15.11
C ASP A 197 23.03 14.69 -14.69
N GLU A 198 24.01 15.57 -14.57
CA GLU A 198 23.79 16.98 -14.21
C GLU A 198 23.02 17.78 -15.27
N GLN A 199 22.95 17.31 -16.51
CA GLN A 199 22.37 18.01 -17.65
C GLN A 199 21.03 17.44 -18.10
N LYS A 200 20.81 16.13 -17.98
CA LYS A 200 19.63 15.46 -18.55
C LYS A 200 19.18 14.22 -17.79
N LEU A 201 17.94 13.85 -18.03
CA LEU A 201 17.36 12.53 -17.71
C LEU A 201 17.26 11.73 -19.01
N VAL A 202 17.53 10.43 -18.93
CA VAL A 202 17.39 9.48 -20.03
C VAL A 202 16.24 8.54 -19.71
N ILE A 203 15.18 8.62 -20.50
CA ILE A 203 13.94 7.87 -20.32
C ILE A 203 13.74 6.94 -21.52
N VAL A 204 13.28 5.71 -21.30
CA VAL A 204 12.87 4.80 -22.38
C VAL A 204 11.36 4.65 -22.38
N ASP A 205 10.70 5.00 -23.49
CA ASP A 205 9.24 4.90 -23.63
C ASP A 205 8.75 3.46 -23.81
N GLU A 206 7.42 3.25 -23.84
CA GLU A 206 6.80 1.92 -24.05
C GLU A 206 7.15 1.30 -25.43
N ALA A 207 7.52 2.12 -26.41
CA ALA A 207 7.96 1.67 -27.73
C ALA A 207 9.47 1.33 -27.77
N GLY A 208 10.20 1.56 -26.69
CA GLY A 208 11.64 1.32 -26.58
C GLY A 208 12.51 2.46 -27.11
N HIS A 209 11.96 3.64 -27.39
CA HIS A 209 12.74 4.80 -27.81
C HIS A 209 13.38 5.50 -26.62
N THR A 210 14.64 5.87 -26.78
CA THR A 210 15.37 6.69 -25.82
C THR A 210 15.00 8.17 -25.99
N LEU A 211 14.53 8.77 -24.91
CA LEU A 211 14.15 10.17 -24.80
C LEU A 211 15.09 10.87 -23.83
N GLU A 212 15.82 11.87 -24.31
CA GLU A 212 16.68 12.71 -23.47
C GLU A 212 15.94 13.99 -23.10
N VAL A 213 15.73 14.21 -21.80
CA VAL A 213 15.04 15.39 -21.27
C VAL A 213 16.05 16.25 -20.51
N PRO A 214 16.41 17.45 -21.02
CA PRO A 214 17.29 18.39 -20.33
C PRO A 214 16.70 18.82 -18.99
N ARG A 215 17.52 18.82 -17.93
CA ARG A 215 17.09 19.11 -16.55
C ARG A 215 16.60 20.54 -16.38
N ASP A 216 17.21 21.50 -17.06
CA ASP A 216 16.82 22.90 -17.07
C ASP A 216 15.43 23.13 -17.70
N ALA A 217 15.02 22.23 -18.60
CA ALA A 217 13.71 22.27 -19.24
C ALA A 217 12.61 21.61 -18.39
N ILE A 218 12.95 20.87 -17.33
CA ILE A 218 11.98 20.14 -16.49
C ILE A 218 11.18 21.11 -15.62
N ALA A 219 9.87 21.09 -15.83
CA ALA A 219 8.91 21.76 -14.95
C ALA A 219 8.54 20.89 -13.77
N LYS A 220 8.38 19.59 -14.01
CA LYS A 220 8.03 18.61 -12.99
C LYS A 220 8.48 17.23 -13.42
N ALA A 221 9.23 16.54 -12.57
CA ALA A 221 9.51 15.13 -12.72
C ALA A 221 8.91 14.39 -11.52
N LYS A 222 8.22 13.29 -11.76
CA LYS A 222 7.67 12.48 -10.68
C LYS A 222 7.78 11.01 -11.02
N GLN A 223 8.01 10.19 -10.01
CA GLN A 223 7.71 8.77 -10.12
C GLN A 223 6.20 8.63 -10.29
N VAL A 224 5.82 7.78 -11.23
CA VAL A 224 4.43 7.37 -11.38
C VAL A 224 4.34 5.91 -11.00
N SER A 225 3.48 5.64 -10.04
CA SER A 225 2.97 4.29 -9.80
C SER A 225 1.78 4.13 -10.73
N ILE A 226 1.65 2.98 -11.39
CA ILE A 226 0.47 2.67 -12.21
C ILE A 226 -0.74 2.45 -11.31
#